data_AF-C0MQI8-F1
#
_entry.id   AF-C0MQI8-F1
#
_cell.length_a   1.000
_cell.length_b   1.000
_cell.length_c   1.000
_cell.angle_alpha   90.00
_cell.angle_beta   90.00
_cell.angle_gamma   90.00
#
_symmetry.space_group_name_H-M   'P 1'
#
loop_
_entity.id
_entity.type
_entity.pdbx_description
1 polymer ?
#
loop_
_entity_poly.entity_id
_entity_poly.type
_entity_poly.pdbx_seq_one_letter_code
_entity_poly.pdbx_strand_id
1 'polypeptide(L)' 'FIDLPTPSNISAWWNFGSLLGVCLILQILTGLFLAMHYTPDTTTAFSS' A
#
# COMPACT_ATOMS: atom_id res chain seq x y z
N PHE A 1 2.42 -17.32 10.70
CA PHE A 1 1.25 -16.51 11.08
C PHE A 1 0.37 -17.25 12.07
N ILE A 2 0.04 -18.52 11.81
CA ILE A 2 -0.92 -19.28 12.64
C ILE A 2 -0.46 -19.46 14.10
N ASP A 3 0.84 -19.72 14.34
CA ASP A 3 1.37 -19.96 15.70
C ASP A 3 2.38 -18.89 16.15
N LEU A 4 2.00 -17.60 16.08
CA LEU A 4 2.80 -16.53 16.67
C LEU A 4 2.29 -16.22 18.09
N PRO A 5 3.09 -16.43 19.16
CA PRO A 5 2.70 -16.00 20.50
C PRO A 5 2.65 -14.47 20.56
N THR A 6 1.45 -13.91 20.70
CA THR A 6 1.22 -12.47 20.90
C THR A 6 0.65 -12.20 22.29
N PRO A 7 0.99 -11.07 22.93
CA PRO A 7 0.40 -10.71 24.22
C PRO A 7 -1.13 -10.62 24.11
N SER A 8 -1.85 -11.14 25.11
CA SER A 8 -3.33 -11.18 25.10
C SER A 8 -4.01 -9.81 25.20
N ASN A 9 -3.28 -8.77 25.62
CA ASN A 9 -3.79 -7.40 25.80
C ASN A 9 -3.15 -6.41 24.80
N ILE A 10 -3.01 -6.81 23.54
CA ILE A 10 -2.58 -5.86 22.50
C ILE A 10 -3.72 -4.88 22.16
N SER A 11 -3.39 -3.59 22.15
CA SER A 11 -4.35 -2.54 21.79
C SER A 11 -4.58 -2.47 20.28
N ALA A 12 -5.65 -1.78 19.86
CA ALA A 12 -5.96 -1.57 18.45
C ALA A 12 -4.81 -0.92 17.65
N TRP A 13 -3.93 -0.16 18.31
CA TRP A 13 -2.74 0.46 17.71
C TRP A 13 -1.77 -0.53 17.05
N TRP A 14 -1.73 -1.78 17.51
CA TRP A 14 -0.89 -2.80 16.89
C TRP A 14 -1.36 -3.21 15.48
N ASN A 15 -2.61 -2.91 15.09
CA ASN A 15 -3.12 -3.16 13.74
C ASN A 15 -2.54 -2.21 12.69
N PHE A 16 -1.91 -1.10 13.07
CA PHE A 16 -1.31 -0.18 12.09
C PHE A 16 -0.18 -0.84 11.29
N GLY A 17 0.52 -1.82 11.86
CA GLY A 17 1.54 -2.57 11.12
C GLY A 17 0.97 -3.35 9.93
N SER A 18 -0.14 -4.08 10.13
CA SER A 18 -0.80 -4.81 9.03
C SER A 18 -1.47 -3.86 8.04
N LEU A 19 -2.03 -2.75 8.53
CA LEU A 19 -2.62 -1.72 7.69
C LEU A 19 -1.59 -1.10 6.74
N LEU A 20 -0.35 -0.86 7.19
CA LEU A 20 0.74 -0.40 6.33
C LEU A 20 1.09 -1.41 5.24
N GLY A 21 1.08 -2.71 5.56
CA GLY A 21 1.27 -3.78 4.57
C GLY A 21 0.18 -3.77 3.50
N VAL A 22 -1.08 -3.63 3.89
CA VAL A 22 -2.21 -3.49 2.96
C VAL A 22 -2.09 -2.22 2.12
N CYS A 23 -1.73 -1.10 2.74
CA CYS A 23 -1.50 0.17 2.05
C CYS A 23 -0.41 0.04 0.98
N LEU A 24 0.71 -0.62 1.29
CA LEU A 24 1.79 -0.86 0.34
C LEU A 24 1.32 -1.68 -0.86
N ILE A 25 0.60 -2.79 -0.62
CA ILE A 25 0.05 -3.63 -1.68
C ILE A 25 -0.90 -2.81 -2.57
N LEU A 26 -1.79 -2.04 -1.96
CA LEU A 26 -2.72 -1.17 -2.69
C LEU A 26 -1.97 -0.17 -3.55
N GLN A 27 -0.99 0.55 -3.01
CA GLN A 27 -0.21 1.55 -3.73
C GLN A 27 0.59 0.96 -4.90
N ILE A 28 1.16 -0.24 -4.74
CA ILE A 28 1.89 -0.92 -5.82
C ILE A 28 0.93 -1.31 -6.94
N LEU A 29 -0.21 -1.92 -6.60
CA LEU A 29 -1.18 -2.37 -7.60
C LEU A 29 -1.79 -1.19 -8.35
N THR A 30 -2.32 -0.19 -7.63
CA THR A 30 -2.90 1.01 -8.26
C THR A 30 -1.86 1.79 -9.04
N GLY A 31 -0.65 1.95 -8.49
CA GLY A 31 0.47 2.60 -9.18
C GLY A 31 0.87 1.88 -10.47
N LEU A 32 0.86 0.54 -10.50
CA LEU A 32 1.13 -0.23 -11.70
C LEU A 32 0.09 0.03 -12.80
N PHE A 33 -1.20 0.03 -12.45
CA PHE A 33 -2.27 0.34 -13.40
C PHE A 33 -2.22 1.79 -13.90
N LEU A 34 -1.92 2.74 -13.01
CA LEU A 34 -1.72 4.15 -13.40
C LEU A 34 -0.53 4.31 -14.35
N ALA A 35 0.58 3.62 -14.08
CA ALA A 35 1.77 3.65 -14.93
C ALA A 35 1.53 3.11 -16.36
N MET A 36 0.53 2.26 -16.57
CA MET A 36 0.15 1.80 -17.92
C MET A 36 -0.47 2.92 -18.78
N HIS A 37 -1.04 3.95 -18.16
CA HIS A 37 -1.71 5.07 -18.83
C HIS A 37 -0.93 6.40 -18.72
N TYR A 38 0.00 6.50 -17.78
CA TYR A 38 0.80 7.70 -17.55
C TYR A 38 1.89 7.89 -18.61
N THR A 39 2.05 9.14 -19.09
CA THR A 39 3.16 9.53 -19.98
C THR A 39 4.18 10.39 -19.22
N PRO A 40 5.46 9.98 -19.11
CA PRO A 40 6.45 10.65 -18.26
C PRO A 40 7.09 11.91 -18.86
N ASP A 41 6.57 12.45 -19.96
CA ASP A 41 7.09 13.66 -20.60
C ASP A 41 6.55 14.93 -19.94
N THR A 42 7.39 15.94 -19.71
CA THR A 42 7.02 17.15 -18.95
C THR A 42 5.90 17.97 -19.59
N THR A 43 5.67 17.84 -20.89
CA THR A 43 4.60 18.54 -21.61
C THR A 43 3.26 17.80 -21.54
N THR A 44 3.27 16.50 -21.22
CA THR A 44 2.07 15.64 -21.24
C THR A 44 1.75 14.97 -19.90
N ALA A 45 2.64 15.00 -18.91
CA ALA A 45 2.48 14.35 -17.62
C ALA A 45 1.24 14.78 -16.81
N PHE A 46 0.79 16.04 -16.96
CA PHE A 46 -0.46 16.51 -16.31
C PHE A 46 -1.71 16.13 -17.10
N SER A 47 -1.58 15.94 -18.42
CA SER A 47 -2.70 15.73 -19.33
C SER A 47 -2.99 14.25 -19.61
N SER A 48 -2.08 13.35 -19.20
CA SER A 48 -2.23 11.89 -19.29
C SER A 48 -3.23 11.34 -18.28
#